data_AF-A0AAN6UIN6-F1
#
_entry.id   AF-A0AAN6UIN6-F1
#
_cell.length_a   1.000
_cell.length_b   1.000
_cell.length_c   1.000
_cell.angle_alpha   90.00
_cell.angle_beta   90.00
_cell.angle_gamma   90.00
#
_symmetry.space_group_name_H-M   'P 1'
#
loop_
_entity.id
_entity.type
_entity.pdbx_description
1 polymer ?
#
loop_
_entity_poly.entity_id
_entity_poly.type
_entity_poly.pdbx_seq_one_letter_code
_entity_poly.pdbx_strand_id
1 'polypeptide(L)'
;MTASRPEEPDSPPKNLHIGAINPFALAEAILGRKLDWNCAATGRMLSSVLQTDYEELFDMRFKSILYAGIRLNDREDMAVPIPVRGMHTLTESDMVTPDFSRVQKLGDMGDMGLEDLASIRVKHAIMSNGNLRLTLEPRSVGKTLCSSEMTTTFRELATPFRVNAKEEWTAPNSTWTDISGCCRQDATMFSNPVQGATGNSWLVAALMSVAWSDPSAIQHCRRRRDRDCDRHRHHDKSGDCSLSIKLHSKGGDHDARTSIVTVDCTLPTNNSSSLLMYCRPSSMNHMHTPSLQAWGGEIWPALYEKAFAAWLTDCGTQHPDLTQTCYGDPIKALGQLTGKTPLYFLTAHRTSQDLLGLVRTHCVNLRTVFPMAAYTHPTSGRGARFRGCTLVGNMAYSVLGWAAPQECKQYLVLRHPWGVTEADAAAGCPGLVAAVDEGFWPPAGLVDCRGVFAMETGAFREYFAGMGVAK
;
A
#
# COMPACT_ATOMS: atom_id res chain seq x y z
N MET A 1 1.87 13.63 39.85
CA MET A 1 2.18 13.23 38.46
C MET A 1 3.69 13.23 38.32
N THR A 2 4.33 12.08 38.46
CA THR A 2 5.77 11.93 38.19
C THR A 2 5.99 12.14 36.70
N ALA A 3 6.80 13.13 36.33
CA ALA A 3 7.21 13.34 34.96
C ALA A 3 7.89 12.05 34.46
N SER A 4 7.20 11.32 33.57
CA SER A 4 7.79 10.18 32.88
C SER A 4 8.99 10.68 32.11
N ARG A 5 10.16 10.05 32.30
CA ARG A 5 11.32 10.31 31.45
C ARG A 5 10.90 10.17 29.98
N PRO A 6 11.43 11.00 29.06
CA PRO A 6 11.18 10.79 27.64
C PRO A 6 11.60 9.36 27.28
N GLU A 7 10.72 8.61 26.63
CA GLU A 7 11.10 7.27 26.16
C GLU A 7 12.26 7.37 25.18
N GLU A 8 13.29 6.58 25.43
CA GLU A 8 14.43 6.50 24.53
C GLU A 8 14.02 5.76 23.24
N PRO A 9 14.44 6.26 22.07
CA PRO A 9 14.19 5.59 20.81
C PRO A 9 14.99 4.28 20.73
N ASP A 10 14.40 3.27 20.10
CA ASP A 10 15.12 2.05 19.74
C ASP A 10 16.14 2.32 18.64
N SER A 11 17.12 1.41 18.53
CA SER A 11 18.03 1.41 17.39
C SER A 11 17.25 1.20 16.09
N PRO A 12 17.56 1.96 15.02
CA PRO A 12 16.95 1.74 13.72
C PRO A 12 17.12 0.27 13.28
N PRO A 13 16.08 -0.37 12.72
CA PRO A 13 16.22 -1.68 12.12
C PRO A 13 17.21 -1.58 10.96
N LYS A 14 18.04 -2.62 10.76
CA LYS A 14 19.03 -2.62 9.68
C LYS A 14 18.36 -2.59 8.31
N ASN A 15 17.52 -3.59 8.04
CA ASN A 15 16.75 -3.70 6.82
C ASN A 15 15.30 -4.05 7.18
N LEU A 16 14.37 -3.17 6.83
CA LEU A 16 12.94 -3.33 7.06
C LEU A 16 12.23 -3.31 5.70
N HIS A 17 11.43 -4.33 5.41
CA HIS A 17 10.79 -4.55 4.12
C HIS A 17 9.26 -4.57 4.26
N ILE A 18 8.67 -3.44 4.70
CA ILE A 18 7.23 -3.28 4.85
C ILE A 18 6.61 -2.94 3.50
N GLY A 19 5.64 -3.73 3.06
CA GLY A 19 4.99 -3.55 1.77
C GLY A 19 3.96 -4.63 1.48
N ALA A 20 2.73 -4.21 1.20
CA ALA A 20 1.73 -5.01 0.51
C ALA A 20 1.12 -4.14 -0.60
N ILE A 21 0.90 -4.70 -1.79
CA ILE A 21 0.32 -3.99 -2.94
C ILE A 21 -1.15 -3.68 -2.69
N ASN A 22 -1.65 -2.54 -3.19
CA ASN A 22 -3.09 -2.26 -3.17
C ASN A 22 -3.84 -3.24 -4.10
N PRO A 23 -4.71 -4.14 -3.58
CA PRO A 23 -5.39 -5.15 -4.38
C PRO A 23 -6.33 -4.54 -5.42
N PHE A 24 -6.99 -3.43 -5.08
CA PHE A 24 -7.90 -2.75 -5.99
C PHE A 24 -7.14 -2.12 -7.15
N ALA A 25 -6.06 -1.40 -6.87
CA ALA A 25 -5.24 -0.78 -7.90
C ALA A 25 -4.55 -1.83 -8.79
N LEU A 26 -4.07 -2.93 -8.21
CA LEU A 26 -3.49 -4.05 -8.95
C LEU A 26 -4.52 -4.69 -9.89
N ALA A 27 -5.72 -4.96 -9.40
CA ALA A 27 -6.79 -5.52 -10.22
C ALA A 27 -7.25 -4.55 -11.32
N GLU A 28 -7.36 -3.25 -11.04
CA GLU A 28 -7.65 -2.22 -12.06
C GLU A 28 -6.58 -2.16 -13.16
N ALA A 29 -5.30 -2.23 -12.78
CA ALA A 29 -4.18 -2.25 -13.70
C ALA A 29 -4.20 -3.47 -14.64
N ILE A 30 -4.58 -4.64 -14.12
CA ILE A 30 -4.68 -5.89 -14.89
C ILE A 30 -5.94 -5.92 -15.77
N LEU A 31 -7.09 -5.53 -15.22
CA LEU A 31 -8.38 -5.58 -15.92
C LEU A 31 -8.56 -4.44 -16.93
N GLY A 32 -7.77 -3.37 -16.82
CA GLY A 32 -7.90 -2.19 -17.67
C GLY A 32 -9.22 -1.43 -17.49
N ARG A 33 -9.82 -1.50 -16.30
CA ARG A 33 -11.06 -0.79 -15.93
C ARG A 33 -11.08 -0.44 -14.45
N LYS A 34 -11.84 0.61 -14.11
CA LYS A 34 -12.06 1.02 -12.72
C LYS A 34 -12.93 0.01 -11.96
N LEU A 35 -12.66 -0.18 -10.68
CA LEU A 35 -13.48 -0.97 -9.76
C LEU A 35 -14.19 -0.05 -8.76
N ASP A 36 -15.36 -0.47 -8.28
CA ASP A 36 -16.00 0.18 -7.13
C ASP A 36 -15.48 -0.48 -5.85
N TRP A 37 -14.63 0.23 -5.11
CA TRP A 37 -13.96 -0.33 -3.94
C TRP A 37 -14.90 -0.51 -2.75
N ASN A 38 -16.07 0.14 -2.77
CA ASN A 38 -17.08 0.03 -1.72
C ASN A 38 -18.09 -1.09 -1.97
N CYS A 39 -18.04 -1.72 -3.14
CA CYS A 39 -18.97 -2.77 -3.51
C CYS A 39 -18.53 -4.12 -2.94
N ALA A 40 -19.40 -4.79 -2.17
CA ALA A 40 -19.13 -6.12 -1.61
C ALA A 40 -18.85 -7.19 -2.69
N ALA A 41 -19.33 -7.00 -3.93
CA ALA A 41 -19.01 -7.90 -5.05
C ALA A 41 -17.53 -7.78 -5.50
N THR A 42 -16.87 -6.66 -5.21
CA THR A 42 -15.47 -6.43 -5.58
C THR A 42 -14.53 -7.40 -4.89
N GLY A 43 -14.78 -7.77 -3.63
CA GLY A 43 -13.97 -8.77 -2.92
C GLY A 43 -13.92 -10.12 -3.65
N ARG A 44 -15.06 -10.58 -4.18
CA ARG A 44 -15.13 -11.80 -5.01
C ARG A 44 -14.36 -11.68 -6.32
N MET A 45 -14.38 -10.49 -6.94
CA MET A 45 -13.61 -10.21 -8.14
C MET A 45 -12.10 -10.21 -7.86
N LEU A 46 -11.69 -9.61 -6.74
CA LEU A 46 -10.29 -9.60 -6.32
C LEU A 46 -9.76 -11.03 -6.12
N SER A 47 -10.52 -11.90 -5.45
CA SER A 47 -10.11 -13.30 -5.30
C SER A 47 -9.92 -14.03 -6.62
N SER A 48 -10.79 -13.77 -7.60
CA SER A 48 -10.68 -14.40 -8.92
C SER A 48 -9.49 -13.86 -9.72
N VAL A 49 -9.25 -12.55 -9.70
CA VAL A 49 -8.17 -11.91 -10.49
C VAL A 49 -6.79 -12.19 -9.87
N LEU A 50 -6.71 -12.16 -8.54
CA LEU A 50 -5.46 -12.33 -7.79
C LEU A 50 -5.21 -13.79 -7.37
N GLN A 51 -6.16 -14.68 -7.66
CA GLN A 51 -6.07 -16.13 -7.44
C GLN A 51 -5.73 -16.51 -5.99
N THR A 52 -6.26 -15.75 -5.04
CA THR A 52 -6.13 -15.99 -3.59
C THR A 52 -7.47 -15.70 -2.93
N ASP A 53 -7.89 -16.55 -2.00
CA ASP A 53 -9.12 -16.34 -1.24
C ASP A 53 -9.08 -14.97 -0.52
N TYR A 54 -10.20 -14.24 -0.51
CA TYR A 54 -10.22 -12.85 -0.03
C TYR A 54 -9.68 -12.73 1.42
N GLU A 55 -10.10 -13.65 2.29
CA GLU A 55 -9.66 -13.70 3.69
C GLU A 55 -8.16 -13.97 3.86
N GLU A 56 -7.51 -14.56 2.86
CA GLU A 56 -6.09 -14.93 2.87
C GLU A 56 -5.21 -13.88 2.18
N LEU A 57 -5.83 -12.96 1.42
CA LEU A 57 -5.15 -12.00 0.57
C LEU A 57 -4.23 -11.05 1.36
N PHE A 58 -4.60 -10.74 2.61
CA PHE A 58 -3.96 -9.77 3.49
C PHE A 58 -3.01 -10.39 4.53
N ASP A 59 -2.73 -11.69 4.39
CA ASP A 59 -1.92 -12.45 5.34
C ASP A 59 -0.76 -13.13 4.61
N MET A 60 0.46 -12.68 4.90
CA MET A 60 1.68 -13.07 4.17
C MET A 60 1.95 -14.58 4.21
N ARG A 61 1.41 -15.31 5.20
CA ARG A 61 1.59 -16.77 5.31
C ARG A 61 0.96 -17.53 4.16
N PHE A 62 -0.05 -16.95 3.53
CA PHE A 62 -0.72 -17.53 2.37
C PHE A 62 -0.03 -17.18 1.05
N LYS A 63 1.12 -16.49 1.10
CA LYS A 63 1.94 -16.14 -0.07
C LYS A 63 1.15 -15.37 -1.13
N SER A 64 0.17 -14.59 -0.71
CA SER A 64 -0.64 -13.74 -1.58
C SER A 64 0.25 -12.92 -2.53
N ILE A 65 -0.23 -12.71 -3.75
CA ILE A 65 0.44 -11.88 -4.76
C ILE A 65 0.64 -10.43 -4.28
N LEU A 66 -0.11 -9.97 -3.27
CA LEU A 66 0.10 -8.65 -2.67
C LEU A 66 1.51 -8.48 -2.06
N TYR A 67 2.19 -9.59 -1.76
CA TYR A 67 3.54 -9.63 -1.20
C TYR A 67 4.60 -9.99 -2.26
N ALA A 68 4.32 -9.74 -3.55
CA ALA A 68 5.22 -10.07 -4.65
C ALA A 68 6.67 -9.61 -4.38
N GLY A 69 7.62 -10.53 -4.48
CA GLY A 69 9.04 -10.27 -4.26
C GLY A 69 9.53 -10.34 -2.80
N ILE A 70 8.65 -10.56 -1.83
CA ILE A 70 9.02 -10.79 -0.42
C ILE A 70 8.36 -12.06 0.16
N ARG A 71 8.99 -12.61 1.19
CA ARG A 71 8.50 -13.77 1.95
C ARG A 71 8.77 -13.60 3.44
N LEU A 72 8.13 -14.41 4.27
CA LEU A 72 8.55 -14.59 5.65
C LEU A 72 9.94 -15.24 5.71
N ASN A 73 10.76 -14.76 6.65
CA ASN A 73 12.00 -15.43 7.02
C ASN A 73 11.72 -16.75 7.75
N ASP A 74 12.77 -17.51 8.06
CA ASP A 74 12.65 -18.84 8.65
C ASP A 74 12.08 -18.82 10.08
N ARG A 75 12.11 -17.65 10.75
CA ARG A 75 11.51 -17.43 12.08
C ARG A 75 10.05 -16.97 12.02
N GLU A 76 9.55 -16.67 10.83
CA GLU A 76 8.23 -16.06 10.58
C GLU A 76 7.99 -14.76 11.36
N ASP A 77 9.03 -13.98 11.64
CA ASP A 77 8.93 -12.72 12.40
C ASP A 77 9.19 -11.48 11.55
N MET A 78 9.79 -11.64 10.36
CA MET A 78 10.18 -10.55 9.47
C MET A 78 9.97 -10.91 8.00
N ALA A 79 9.60 -9.91 7.19
CA ALA A 79 9.63 -10.01 5.74
C ALA A 79 11.04 -9.83 5.19
N VAL A 80 11.43 -10.68 4.24
CA VAL A 80 12.72 -10.65 3.55
C VAL A 80 12.51 -10.74 2.03
N PRO A 81 13.35 -10.09 1.22
CA PRO A 81 13.29 -10.20 -0.24
C PRO A 81 13.47 -11.65 -0.70
N ILE A 82 12.70 -12.05 -1.70
CA ILE A 82 12.91 -13.30 -2.43
C ILE A 82 14.06 -13.05 -3.40
N PRO A 83 15.14 -13.85 -3.38
CA PRO A 83 16.22 -13.73 -4.36
C PRO A 83 15.68 -13.93 -5.79
N VAL A 84 16.27 -13.26 -6.79
CA VAL A 84 15.86 -13.37 -8.21
C VAL A 84 15.72 -14.82 -8.68
N ARG A 85 16.61 -15.72 -8.22
CA ARG A 85 16.58 -17.16 -8.57
C ARG A 85 15.37 -17.92 -8.00
N GLY A 86 14.75 -17.40 -6.95
CA GLY A 86 13.52 -17.93 -6.37
C GLY A 86 12.25 -17.30 -6.95
N MET A 87 12.38 -16.39 -7.92
CA MET A 87 11.25 -15.82 -8.65
C MET A 87 11.00 -16.64 -9.92
N HIS A 88 9.81 -17.24 -10.02
CA HIS A 88 9.42 -18.08 -11.14
C HIS A 88 8.33 -17.41 -11.98
N THR A 89 8.51 -17.46 -13.31
CA THR A 89 7.53 -16.94 -14.25
C THR A 89 6.60 -18.06 -14.68
N LEU A 90 5.31 -17.91 -14.44
CA LEU A 90 4.26 -18.85 -14.84
C LEU A 90 3.89 -18.64 -16.31
N THR A 91 3.71 -19.74 -17.03
CA THR A 91 3.24 -19.80 -18.43
C THR A 91 1.75 -20.11 -18.50
N GLU A 92 1.12 -19.92 -19.66
CA GLU A 92 -0.29 -20.29 -19.85
C GLU A 92 -0.57 -21.76 -19.50
N SER A 93 0.35 -22.67 -19.82
CA SER A 93 0.24 -24.09 -19.47
C SER A 93 0.29 -24.37 -17.98
N ASP A 94 0.99 -23.54 -17.19
CA ASP A 94 1.03 -23.69 -15.73
C ASP A 94 -0.32 -23.36 -15.08
N MET A 95 -1.12 -22.50 -15.72
CA MET A 95 -2.35 -21.91 -15.17
C MET A 95 -3.62 -22.68 -15.57
N VAL A 96 -3.49 -23.75 -16.36
CA VAL A 96 -4.64 -24.52 -16.85
C VAL A 96 -5.32 -25.22 -15.66
N THR A 97 -6.58 -24.85 -15.43
CA THR A 97 -7.44 -25.52 -14.45
C THR A 97 -8.11 -26.71 -15.12
N PRO A 98 -8.06 -27.92 -14.55
CA PRO A 98 -8.80 -29.06 -15.10
C PRO A 98 -10.30 -28.83 -15.10
N ASP A 99 -10.98 -29.47 -16.05
CA ASP A 99 -12.43 -29.44 -16.14
C ASP A 99 -13.05 -30.44 -15.15
N PHE A 100 -13.57 -29.91 -14.04
CA PHE A 100 -14.24 -30.72 -13.02
C PHE A 100 -15.73 -30.99 -13.31
N SER A 101 -16.29 -30.56 -14.46
CA SER A 101 -17.72 -30.73 -14.78
C SER A 101 -18.20 -32.19 -14.84
N ARG A 102 -17.27 -33.13 -15.02
CA ARG A 102 -17.56 -34.57 -15.14
C ARG A 102 -17.42 -35.34 -13.82
N VAL A 103 -16.95 -34.70 -12.74
CA VAL A 103 -16.77 -35.33 -11.43
C VAL A 103 -18.15 -35.57 -10.79
N GLN A 104 -18.47 -36.83 -10.50
CA GLN A 104 -19.71 -37.23 -9.83
C GLN A 104 -19.47 -37.77 -8.42
N LYS A 105 -18.29 -38.33 -8.18
CA LYS A 105 -17.84 -38.88 -6.90
C LYS A 105 -16.46 -38.35 -6.58
N LEU A 106 -16.10 -38.30 -5.30
CA LEU A 106 -14.76 -37.86 -4.87
C LEU A 106 -13.65 -38.65 -5.57
N GLY A 107 -13.81 -39.97 -5.76
CA GLY A 107 -12.83 -40.80 -6.47
C GLY A 107 -12.52 -40.36 -7.91
N ASP A 108 -13.47 -39.72 -8.61
CA ASP A 108 -13.30 -39.28 -10.00
C ASP A 108 -12.30 -38.12 -10.11
N MET A 109 -11.96 -37.47 -8.99
CA MET A 109 -10.96 -36.41 -8.95
C MET A 109 -9.54 -36.93 -9.26
N GLY A 110 -9.26 -38.21 -9.01
CA GLY A 110 -7.98 -38.83 -9.39
C GLY A 110 -7.73 -38.75 -10.91
N ASP A 111 -8.77 -38.97 -11.71
CA ASP A 111 -8.71 -38.87 -13.18
C ASP A 111 -8.46 -37.43 -13.68
N MET A 112 -8.63 -36.44 -12.81
CA MET A 112 -8.38 -35.02 -13.08
C MET A 112 -7.01 -34.55 -12.55
N GLY A 113 -6.14 -35.47 -12.12
CA GLY A 113 -4.80 -35.18 -11.61
C GLY A 113 -4.73 -34.93 -10.09
N LEU A 114 -5.85 -35.09 -9.36
CA LEU A 114 -5.86 -35.02 -7.90
C LEU A 114 -5.64 -36.41 -7.31
N GLU A 115 -4.39 -36.86 -7.37
CA GLU A 115 -3.94 -38.08 -6.70
C GLU A 115 -3.96 -37.89 -5.18
N ASP A 116 -4.19 -38.99 -4.44
CA ASP A 116 -4.16 -39.04 -2.98
C ASP A 116 -5.06 -38.00 -2.27
N LEU A 117 -6.36 -38.04 -2.58
CA LEU A 117 -7.40 -37.18 -1.98
C LEU A 117 -7.37 -37.10 -0.45
N ALA A 118 -6.90 -38.15 0.23
CA ALA A 118 -6.85 -38.22 1.68
C ALA A 118 -5.80 -37.27 2.29
N SER A 119 -4.75 -36.90 1.54
CA SER A 119 -3.71 -35.98 2.00
C SER A 119 -3.99 -34.53 1.61
N ILE A 120 -5.00 -34.27 0.77
CA ILE A 120 -5.35 -32.90 0.36
C ILE A 120 -5.86 -32.10 1.56
N ARG A 121 -5.24 -30.95 1.79
CA ARG A 121 -5.60 -30.06 2.88
C ARG A 121 -6.99 -29.47 2.66
N VAL A 122 -7.85 -29.61 3.66
CA VAL A 122 -9.13 -28.91 3.74
C VAL A 122 -8.90 -27.50 4.29
N LYS A 123 -9.16 -26.46 3.48
CA LYS A 123 -9.10 -25.05 3.93
C LYS A 123 -10.31 -24.67 4.76
N HIS A 124 -11.48 -25.19 4.38
CA HIS A 124 -12.76 -24.83 4.96
C HIS A 124 -13.77 -25.96 4.77
N ALA A 125 -14.60 -26.18 5.79
CA ALA A 125 -15.66 -27.18 5.78
C ALA A 125 -16.90 -26.62 6.48
N ILE A 126 -18.03 -26.55 5.76
CA ILE A 126 -19.32 -26.11 6.33
C ILE A 126 -20.41 -27.08 5.93
N MET A 127 -21.27 -27.41 6.90
CA MET A 127 -22.56 -28.05 6.66
C MET A 127 -23.62 -26.98 6.38
N SER A 128 -24.30 -27.06 5.24
CA SER A 128 -25.39 -26.14 4.87
C SER A 128 -26.49 -26.87 4.11
N ASN A 129 -27.73 -26.77 4.59
CA ASN A 129 -28.90 -27.43 4.01
C ASN A 129 -28.70 -28.95 3.80
N GLY A 130 -28.06 -29.62 4.76
CA GLY A 130 -27.74 -31.06 4.66
C GLY A 130 -26.58 -31.42 3.74
N ASN A 131 -25.96 -30.44 3.07
CA ASN A 131 -24.80 -30.65 2.19
C ASN A 131 -23.50 -30.24 2.89
N LEU A 132 -22.46 -31.05 2.74
CA LEU A 132 -21.10 -30.70 3.12
C LEU A 132 -20.44 -29.91 1.97
N ARG A 133 -20.03 -28.68 2.25
CA ARG A 133 -19.23 -27.85 1.33
C ARG A 133 -17.78 -27.83 1.82
N LEU A 134 -16.87 -28.30 0.98
CA LEU A 134 -15.43 -28.31 1.24
C LEU A 134 -14.72 -27.37 0.28
N THR A 135 -13.79 -26.58 0.81
CA THR A 135 -12.76 -25.90 0.01
C THR A 135 -11.45 -26.65 0.23
N LEU A 136 -10.92 -27.22 -0.85
CA LEU A 136 -9.69 -28.00 -0.84
C LEU A 136 -8.52 -27.18 -1.39
N GLU A 137 -7.30 -27.41 -0.89
CA GLU A 137 -6.06 -26.83 -1.42
C GLU A 137 -5.24 -27.92 -2.15
N PRO A 138 -5.57 -28.25 -3.40
CA PRO A 138 -4.81 -29.22 -4.17
C PRO A 138 -3.56 -28.60 -4.77
N ARG A 139 -2.40 -28.79 -4.14
CA ARG A 139 -1.13 -28.21 -4.62
C ARG A 139 -0.56 -28.88 -5.88
N SER A 140 -1.13 -30.00 -6.32
CA SER A 140 -0.67 -30.79 -7.47
C SER A 140 -1.26 -30.36 -8.81
N VAL A 141 -2.30 -29.51 -8.82
CA VAL A 141 -3.11 -29.23 -10.01
C VAL A 141 -3.31 -27.73 -10.21
N GLY A 142 -2.80 -27.20 -11.33
CA GLY A 142 -2.92 -25.79 -11.70
C GLY A 142 -2.15 -24.87 -10.75
N LYS A 143 -1.09 -24.22 -11.22
CA LYS A 143 -0.39 -23.23 -10.39
C LYS A 143 -1.23 -21.97 -10.30
N THR A 144 -1.21 -21.35 -9.13
CA THR A 144 -1.85 -20.05 -8.89
C THR A 144 -0.79 -18.97 -8.70
N LEU A 145 -1.19 -17.72 -8.92
CA LEU A 145 -0.35 -16.57 -8.61
C LEU A 145 0.00 -16.53 -7.12
N CYS A 146 1.26 -16.29 -6.80
CA CYS A 146 1.73 -16.09 -5.43
C CYS A 146 2.94 -15.14 -5.39
N SER A 147 3.46 -14.84 -4.20
CA SER A 147 4.54 -13.87 -4.00
C SER A 147 5.85 -14.19 -4.73
N SER A 148 6.08 -15.46 -5.09
CA SER A 148 7.27 -15.95 -5.82
C SER A 148 6.99 -16.48 -7.23
N GLU A 149 5.73 -16.79 -7.56
CA GLU A 149 5.35 -17.42 -8.83
C GLU A 149 4.22 -16.62 -9.48
N MET A 150 4.50 -15.99 -10.62
CA MET A 150 3.55 -15.09 -11.27
C MET A 150 3.79 -15.00 -12.77
N THR A 151 2.83 -14.49 -13.55
CA THR A 151 3.04 -14.27 -14.99
C THR A 151 4.03 -13.13 -15.25
N THR A 152 4.57 -13.05 -16.46
CA THR A 152 5.44 -11.93 -16.88
C THR A 152 4.79 -10.57 -16.64
N THR A 153 3.48 -10.45 -16.92
CA THR A 153 2.72 -9.22 -16.71
C THR A 153 2.75 -8.79 -15.24
N PHE A 154 2.48 -9.69 -14.29
CA PHE A 154 2.53 -9.35 -12.86
C PHE A 154 3.95 -9.01 -12.41
N ARG A 155 4.95 -9.76 -12.90
CA ARG A 155 6.34 -9.55 -12.55
C ARG A 155 6.84 -8.16 -12.96
N GLU A 156 6.58 -7.74 -14.18
CA GLU A 156 6.96 -6.41 -14.71
C GLU A 156 6.12 -5.27 -14.11
N LEU A 157 4.90 -5.55 -13.66
CA LEU A 157 4.01 -4.56 -13.06
C LEU A 157 4.32 -4.26 -11.60
N ALA A 158 4.68 -5.28 -10.82
CA ALA A 158 4.63 -5.20 -9.35
C ALA A 158 5.94 -5.57 -8.62
N THR A 159 6.98 -6.00 -9.33
CA THR A 159 8.25 -6.43 -8.71
C THR A 159 9.45 -5.72 -9.32
N PRO A 160 10.56 -5.58 -8.57
CA PRO A 160 11.76 -4.91 -9.08
C PRO A 160 12.54 -5.81 -10.06
N PHE A 161 12.06 -7.04 -10.29
CA PHE A 161 12.76 -8.09 -11.02
C PHE A 161 12.39 -8.11 -12.50
N ARG A 162 12.76 -7.05 -13.21
CA ARG A 162 12.54 -6.92 -14.66
C ARG A 162 13.17 -8.06 -15.45
N VAL A 163 12.42 -8.59 -16.41
CA VAL A 163 12.88 -9.49 -17.47
C VAL A 163 13.73 -8.70 -18.47
N ASN A 164 13.29 -7.49 -18.83
CA ASN A 164 13.96 -6.63 -19.83
C ASN A 164 14.71 -5.44 -19.20
N ALA A 165 15.66 -5.69 -18.29
CA ALA A 165 16.34 -4.63 -17.52
C ALA A 165 17.13 -3.59 -18.35
N LYS A 166 17.38 -3.83 -19.63
CA LYS A 166 18.14 -2.91 -20.52
C LYS A 166 17.27 -1.87 -21.24
N GLU A 167 15.96 -2.07 -21.27
CA GLU A 167 15.03 -1.16 -21.95
C GLU A 167 14.54 -0.08 -20.99
N GLU A 168 14.19 1.10 -21.50
CA GLU A 168 13.47 2.09 -20.70
C GLU A 168 12.19 1.46 -20.15
N TRP A 169 11.90 1.69 -18.86
CA TRP A 169 10.80 0.99 -18.21
C TRP A 169 9.46 1.62 -18.57
N THR A 170 8.51 0.78 -18.94
CA THR A 170 7.09 1.12 -19.05
C THR A 170 6.31 -0.07 -18.50
N ALA A 171 5.37 0.18 -17.60
CA ALA A 171 4.58 -0.89 -17.00
C ALA A 171 3.75 -1.62 -18.08
N PRO A 172 3.48 -2.93 -17.93
CA PRO A 172 2.62 -3.65 -18.86
C PRO A 172 1.24 -2.98 -19.01
N ASN A 173 0.70 -3.00 -20.23
CA ASN A 173 -0.58 -2.38 -20.57
C ASN A 173 -0.67 -0.87 -20.26
N SER A 174 0.47 -0.18 -20.21
CA SER A 174 0.53 1.25 -19.91
C SER A 174 1.31 2.05 -20.94
N THR A 175 1.13 3.36 -20.89
CA THR A 175 1.94 4.35 -21.61
C THR A 175 2.23 5.53 -20.70
N TRP A 176 3.40 6.15 -20.88
CA TRP A 176 3.73 7.41 -20.23
C TRP A 176 2.92 8.54 -20.86
N THR A 177 2.01 9.14 -20.10
CA THR A 177 1.10 10.19 -20.57
C THR A 177 1.42 11.49 -19.87
N ASP A 178 1.55 12.58 -20.63
CA ASP A 178 1.61 13.93 -20.05
C ASP A 178 0.24 14.31 -19.48
N ILE A 179 0.16 14.47 -18.16
CA ILE A 179 -1.07 14.82 -17.46
C ILE A 179 -1.04 16.27 -16.94
N SER A 180 -0.09 17.09 -17.40
CA SER A 180 0.08 18.50 -17.01
C SER A 180 -1.18 19.35 -17.19
N GLY A 181 -1.95 19.09 -18.26
CA GLY A 181 -3.22 19.75 -18.53
C GLY A 181 -4.32 19.45 -17.49
N CYS A 182 -4.23 18.29 -16.81
CA CYS A 182 -5.19 17.87 -15.79
C CYS A 182 -4.81 18.38 -14.39
N CYS A 183 -3.55 18.77 -14.18
CA CYS A 183 -3.05 19.25 -12.90
C CYS A 183 -3.68 20.61 -12.54
N ARG A 184 -4.39 20.67 -11.42
CA ARG A 184 -4.86 21.92 -10.81
C ARG A 184 -4.24 21.99 -9.43
N GLN A 185 -3.57 23.11 -9.13
CA GLN A 185 -3.02 23.33 -7.79
C GLN A 185 -4.18 23.59 -6.83
N ASP A 186 -4.22 22.85 -5.73
CA ASP A 186 -5.23 22.95 -4.68
C ASP A 186 -4.55 22.88 -3.30
N ALA A 187 -5.31 22.91 -2.22
CA ALA A 187 -4.78 22.67 -0.89
C ALA A 187 -4.18 21.26 -0.79
N THR A 188 -2.99 21.16 -0.18
CA THR A 188 -2.36 19.87 0.14
C THR A 188 -3.26 19.09 1.09
N MET A 189 -3.96 18.08 0.58
CA MET A 189 -4.76 17.18 1.41
C MET A 189 -3.93 15.96 1.78
N PHE A 190 -3.85 15.66 3.09
CA PHE A 190 -3.18 14.47 3.60
C PHE A 190 -3.78 13.16 3.06
N SER A 191 -5.04 13.23 2.62
CA SER A 191 -5.74 12.08 2.07
C SER A 191 -5.44 11.84 0.59
N ASN A 192 -4.79 12.79 -0.09
CA ASN A 192 -4.49 12.68 -1.51
C ASN A 192 -3.67 11.44 -1.83
N PRO A 193 -2.55 11.11 -1.15
CA PRO A 193 -1.82 9.92 -1.50
C PRO A 193 -2.70 8.68 -1.31
N VAL A 194 -2.79 7.88 -2.36
CA VAL A 194 -3.36 6.54 -2.36
C VAL A 194 -2.44 5.65 -3.15
N GLN A 195 -2.02 4.55 -2.53
CA GLN A 195 -1.13 3.57 -3.11
C GLN A 195 -1.74 2.92 -4.35
N GLY A 196 -0.90 2.69 -5.38
CA GLY A 196 -1.29 1.97 -6.59
C GLY A 196 -0.77 0.54 -6.67
N ALA A 197 -0.47 0.06 -7.87
CA ALA A 197 -0.11 -1.32 -8.18
C ALA A 197 1.34 -1.72 -7.84
N THR A 198 1.95 -1.12 -6.81
CA THR A 198 3.29 -1.48 -6.30
C THR A 198 3.28 -1.61 -4.78
N GLY A 199 4.18 -2.41 -4.22
CA GLY A 199 4.24 -2.75 -2.79
C GLY A 199 4.86 -1.68 -1.91
N ASN A 200 4.66 -0.38 -2.20
CA ASN A 200 5.38 0.73 -1.58
C ASN A 200 4.60 1.46 -0.48
N SER A 201 3.71 0.75 0.23
CA SER A 201 2.91 1.30 1.34
C SER A 201 3.71 2.15 2.33
N TRP A 202 4.98 1.79 2.55
CA TRP A 202 5.92 2.50 3.41
C TRP A 202 6.15 3.96 2.99
N LEU A 203 6.32 4.21 1.69
CA LEU A 203 6.51 5.54 1.13
C LEU A 203 5.18 6.33 1.14
N VAL A 204 4.08 5.67 0.75
CA VAL A 204 2.78 6.34 0.65
C VAL A 204 2.26 6.75 2.05
N ALA A 205 2.37 5.87 3.05
CA ALA A 205 2.05 6.20 4.43
C ALA A 205 2.93 7.35 4.97
N ALA A 206 4.22 7.37 4.61
CA ALA A 206 5.10 8.46 4.97
C ALA A 206 4.70 9.81 4.33
N LEU A 207 4.37 9.82 3.04
CA LEU A 207 3.86 11.00 2.34
C LEU A 207 2.59 11.56 2.98
N MET A 208 1.65 10.68 3.31
CA MET A 208 0.42 11.07 4.03
C MET A 208 0.75 11.69 5.38
N SER A 209 1.67 11.10 6.15
CA SER A 209 2.05 11.62 7.48
C SER A 209 2.73 12.99 7.40
N VAL A 210 3.54 13.23 6.36
CA VAL A 210 4.14 14.54 6.10
C VAL A 210 3.06 15.55 5.73
N ALA A 211 2.21 15.23 4.74
CA ALA A 211 1.11 16.09 4.33
C ALA A 211 0.11 16.35 5.48
N TRP A 212 -0.08 15.38 6.37
CA TRP A 212 -0.94 15.53 7.55
C TRP A 212 -0.35 16.47 8.58
N SER A 213 0.91 16.30 8.95
CA SER A 213 1.53 17.03 10.07
C SER A 213 2.06 18.40 9.67
N ASP A 214 2.66 18.49 8.48
CA ASP A 214 3.28 19.68 7.90
C ASP A 214 2.96 19.79 6.39
N PRO A 215 1.72 20.19 6.03
CA PRO A 215 1.31 20.34 4.63
C PRO A 215 2.23 21.27 3.82
N SER A 216 2.85 22.25 4.48
CA SER A 216 3.74 23.23 3.85
C SER A 216 5.06 22.64 3.34
N ALA A 217 5.45 21.46 3.84
CA ALA A 217 6.61 20.73 3.36
C ALA A 217 6.39 20.09 1.97
N ILE A 218 5.13 19.92 1.54
CA ILE A 218 4.81 19.34 0.25
C ILE A 218 5.02 20.37 -0.86
N GLN A 219 5.83 19.99 -1.84
CA GLN A 219 6.09 20.77 -3.04
C GLN A 219 4.99 20.51 -4.07
N HIS A 220 4.64 21.55 -4.82
CA HIS A 220 3.63 21.49 -5.88
C HIS A 220 4.26 21.79 -7.24
N CYS A 221 3.65 21.26 -8.29
CA CYS A 221 4.08 21.49 -9.67
C CYS A 221 4.18 22.98 -9.95
N ARG A 222 5.30 23.40 -10.54
CA ARG A 222 5.45 24.74 -11.08
C ARG A 222 5.11 24.68 -12.57
N ARG A 223 4.13 25.46 -12.98
CA ARG A 223 3.94 25.81 -14.39
C ARG A 223 4.87 26.96 -14.72
N ARG A 224 5.66 26.84 -15.77
CA ARG A 224 6.43 27.97 -16.29
C ARG A 224 5.41 29.00 -16.79
N ARG A 225 5.33 30.16 -16.12
CA ARG A 225 4.65 31.32 -16.70
C ARG A 225 5.60 31.88 -17.74
N ASP A 226 5.17 31.98 -18.99
CA ASP A 226 5.84 32.82 -19.98
C ASP A 226 6.06 34.21 -19.37
N ARG A 227 7.31 34.53 -19.05
CA ARG A 227 7.73 35.91 -18.94
C ARG A 227 8.04 36.32 -20.37
N ASP A 228 7.33 37.33 -20.85
CA ASP A 228 7.21 37.78 -22.24
C ASP A 228 6.15 37.03 -23.05
N CYS A 229 4.91 37.55 -23.03
CA CYS A 229 4.05 37.72 -24.21
C CYS A 229 2.77 38.44 -23.77
N ASP A 230 2.79 39.76 -23.96
CA ASP A 230 1.61 40.59 -24.10
C ASP A 230 0.72 40.03 -25.23
N ARG A 231 -0.60 40.05 -25.03
CA ARG A 231 -1.66 39.86 -26.04
C ARG A 231 -1.43 38.75 -27.08
N HIS A 232 -2.00 37.57 -26.87
CA HIS A 232 -2.93 36.91 -27.81
C HIS A 232 -3.36 35.55 -27.22
N ARG A 233 -4.65 35.22 -27.34
CA ARG A 233 -5.23 33.92 -26.97
C ARG A 233 -4.50 32.82 -27.75
N HIS A 234 -3.58 32.11 -27.11
CA HIS A 234 -2.99 30.89 -27.64
C HIS A 234 -3.12 29.77 -26.61
N HIS A 235 -3.54 28.61 -27.12
CA HIS A 235 -3.67 27.35 -26.42
C HIS A 235 -2.46 27.08 -25.50
N ASP A 236 -2.74 26.80 -24.22
CA ASP A 236 -1.80 26.23 -23.25
C ASP A 236 -1.09 25.03 -23.92
N LYS A 237 0.21 25.16 -24.20
CA LYS A 237 1.00 24.01 -24.64
C LYS A 237 1.22 23.10 -23.43
N SER A 238 0.60 21.92 -23.48
CA SER A 238 0.97 20.75 -22.67
C SER A 238 2.49 20.56 -22.70
N GLY A 239 3.14 20.44 -21.54
CA GLY A 239 4.57 20.12 -21.46
C GLY A 239 5.45 20.94 -20.49
N ASP A 240 4.93 21.97 -19.81
CA ASP A 240 5.77 22.87 -18.98
C ASP A 240 5.50 22.77 -17.46
N CYS A 241 5.07 21.59 -17.01
CA CYS A 241 4.76 21.24 -15.63
C CYS A 241 5.87 20.35 -15.07
N SER A 242 6.54 20.81 -14.01
CA SER A 242 7.56 20.01 -13.32
C SER A 242 7.50 20.17 -11.80
N LEU A 243 8.00 19.16 -11.08
CA LEU A 243 8.10 19.13 -9.63
C LEU A 243 9.55 18.84 -9.24
N SER A 244 10.13 19.72 -8.41
CA SER A 244 11.47 19.53 -7.83
C SER A 244 11.35 19.22 -6.34
N ILE A 245 11.94 18.11 -5.92
CA ILE A 245 11.86 17.61 -4.55
C ILE A 245 13.27 17.38 -4.04
N LYS A 246 13.57 17.86 -2.82
CA LYS A 246 14.81 17.51 -2.13
C LYS A 246 14.59 16.23 -1.33
N LEU A 247 15.36 15.19 -1.64
CA LEU A 247 15.36 13.92 -0.92
C LEU A 247 16.66 13.79 -0.13
N HIS A 248 16.56 13.21 1.06
CA HIS A 248 17.63 13.20 2.04
C HIS A 248 18.10 11.77 2.32
N SER A 249 19.39 11.49 2.12
CA SER A 249 19.99 10.20 2.47
C SER A 249 19.83 9.91 3.97
N LYS A 250 19.42 8.68 4.30
CA LYS A 250 19.33 8.15 5.66
C LYS A 250 20.05 6.81 5.83
N GLY A 251 20.73 6.32 4.79
CA GLY A 251 21.48 5.06 4.78
C GLY A 251 20.60 3.80 4.64
N GLY A 252 21.28 2.66 4.50
CA GLY A 252 20.66 1.35 4.31
C GLY A 252 20.04 1.16 2.91
N ASP A 253 19.18 0.15 2.77
CA ASP A 253 18.49 -0.17 1.51
C ASP A 253 17.47 0.92 1.12
N HIS A 254 17.10 1.05 -0.17
CA HIS A 254 16.19 2.12 -0.62
C HIS A 254 16.65 3.52 -0.18
N ASP A 255 17.92 3.83 -0.43
CA ASP A 255 18.53 5.13 -0.17
C ASP A 255 19.44 5.52 -1.32
N ALA A 256 19.56 6.82 -1.56
CA ALA A 256 20.52 7.38 -2.48
C ALA A 256 21.14 8.65 -1.87
N ARG A 257 22.13 9.24 -2.53
CA ARG A 257 22.77 10.48 -2.05
C ARG A 257 21.74 11.60 -1.98
N THR A 258 21.77 12.40 -0.91
CA THR A 258 20.93 13.61 -0.78
C THR A 258 21.08 14.50 -2.02
N SER A 259 19.96 14.76 -2.70
CA SER A 259 19.92 15.53 -3.93
C SER A 259 18.55 16.15 -4.16
N ILE A 260 18.46 17.07 -5.13
CA ILE A 260 17.18 17.58 -5.64
C ILE A 260 16.89 16.82 -6.92
N VAL A 261 15.73 16.17 -6.97
CA VAL A 261 15.24 15.46 -8.16
C VAL A 261 14.11 16.26 -8.77
N THR A 262 14.18 16.48 -10.09
CA THR A 262 13.14 17.19 -10.85
C THR A 262 12.50 16.22 -11.83
N VAL A 263 11.18 16.09 -11.73
CA VAL A 263 10.37 15.25 -12.62
C VAL A 263 9.34 16.08 -13.35
N ASP A 264 9.07 15.73 -14.61
CA ASP A 264 7.95 16.27 -15.37
C ASP A 264 6.62 15.58 -14.98
N CYS A 265 5.53 16.10 -15.55
CA CYS A 265 4.18 15.60 -15.31
C CYS A 265 3.77 14.43 -16.25
N THR A 266 4.75 13.69 -16.81
CA THR A 266 4.47 12.42 -17.51
C THR A 266 4.37 11.27 -16.52
N LEU A 267 3.28 10.50 -16.56
CA LEU A 267 3.02 9.42 -15.61
C LEU A 267 2.46 8.19 -16.34
N PRO A 268 2.73 6.96 -15.85
CA PRO A 268 2.22 5.74 -16.46
C PRO A 268 0.70 5.64 -16.26
N THR A 269 -0.03 5.62 -17.37
CA THR A 269 -1.49 5.42 -17.38
C THR A 269 -1.82 4.12 -18.08
N ASN A 270 -2.89 3.46 -17.61
CA ASN A 270 -3.40 2.25 -18.24
C ASN A 270 -3.95 2.56 -19.65
N ASN A 271 -3.58 1.78 -20.65
CA ASN A 271 -3.97 2.02 -22.04
C ASN A 271 -5.49 1.89 -22.29
N SER A 272 -6.19 1.11 -21.47
CA SER A 272 -7.63 0.86 -21.63
C SER A 272 -8.49 1.81 -20.78
N SER A 273 -8.11 2.04 -19.52
CA SER A 273 -8.90 2.88 -18.59
C SER A 273 -8.42 4.32 -18.46
N SER A 274 -7.22 4.64 -18.95
CA SER A 274 -6.53 5.91 -18.72
C SER A 274 -6.31 6.25 -17.25
N LEU A 275 -6.44 5.29 -16.33
CA LEU A 275 -6.16 5.49 -14.90
C LEU A 275 -4.66 5.48 -14.63
N LEU A 276 -4.22 6.24 -13.63
CA LEU A 276 -2.86 6.12 -13.09
C LEU A 276 -2.65 4.71 -12.51
N MET A 277 -1.50 4.11 -12.86
CA MET A 277 -1.15 2.74 -12.47
C MET A 277 -0.64 2.65 -11.02
N TYR A 278 0.05 3.69 -10.55
CA TYR A 278 0.74 3.70 -9.25
C TYR A 278 0.13 4.74 -8.29
N CYS A 279 0.94 5.37 -7.42
CA CYS A 279 0.45 6.34 -6.45
C CYS A 279 -0.40 7.42 -7.14
N ARG A 280 -1.56 7.71 -6.57
CA ARG A 280 -2.54 8.61 -7.18
C ARG A 280 -3.35 9.37 -6.13
N PRO A 281 -3.98 10.50 -6.52
CA PRO A 281 -4.88 11.25 -5.67
C PRO A 281 -6.13 10.45 -5.28
N SER A 282 -6.61 10.55 -4.04
CA SER A 282 -7.86 9.91 -3.59
C SER A 282 -9.09 10.34 -4.39
N SER A 283 -9.08 11.57 -4.93
CA SER A 283 -10.13 12.10 -5.82
C SER A 283 -10.27 11.31 -7.13
N MET A 284 -9.21 10.61 -7.57
CA MET A 284 -9.28 9.71 -8.72
C MET A 284 -10.02 8.41 -8.44
N ASN A 285 -10.23 8.03 -7.17
CA ASN A 285 -10.90 6.78 -6.82
C ASN A 285 -12.43 6.91 -6.77
N HIS A 286 -13.00 8.11 -6.94
CA HIS A 286 -14.45 8.28 -7.02
C HIS A 286 -15.01 7.70 -8.33
N MET A 287 -15.99 6.81 -8.25
CA MET A 287 -16.58 6.13 -9.42
C MET A 287 -17.07 7.10 -10.52
N HIS A 288 -17.51 8.31 -10.14
CA HIS A 288 -18.01 9.33 -11.07
C HIS A 288 -16.96 10.12 -11.82
N THR A 289 -15.66 9.87 -11.62
CA THR A 289 -14.60 10.46 -12.45
C THR A 289 -14.45 9.63 -13.72
N PRO A 290 -15.02 10.05 -14.88
CA PRO A 290 -15.24 9.18 -16.04
C PRO A 290 -13.98 8.97 -16.88
N SER A 291 -13.00 9.87 -16.78
CA SER A 291 -11.69 9.77 -17.43
C SER A 291 -10.69 10.71 -16.77
N LEU A 292 -9.40 10.47 -17.03
CA LEU A 292 -8.32 11.35 -16.57
C LEU A 292 -8.43 12.77 -17.17
N GLN A 293 -8.92 12.91 -18.40
CA GLN A 293 -9.12 14.21 -19.07
C GLN A 293 -10.25 15.04 -18.43
N ALA A 294 -11.25 14.40 -17.84
CA ALA A 294 -12.33 15.07 -17.11
C ALA A 294 -11.96 15.37 -15.65
N TRP A 295 -10.90 14.75 -15.14
CA TRP A 295 -10.42 14.97 -13.78
C TRP A 295 -9.57 16.24 -13.69
N GLY A 296 -9.82 17.03 -12.64
CA GLY A 296 -8.99 18.18 -12.30
C GLY A 296 -8.63 18.14 -10.82
N GLY A 297 -7.35 18.09 -10.50
CA GLY A 297 -6.86 18.06 -9.12
C GLY A 297 -5.33 18.00 -9.05
N GLU A 298 -4.81 17.81 -7.85
CA GLU A 298 -3.37 17.76 -7.63
C GLU A 298 -2.78 16.39 -7.92
N ILE A 299 -1.68 16.32 -8.67
CA ILE A 299 -1.01 15.06 -9.02
C ILE A 299 0.26 14.81 -8.20
N TRP A 300 0.51 15.65 -7.19
CA TRP A 300 1.74 15.60 -6.39
C TRP A 300 2.03 14.21 -5.81
N PRO A 301 1.06 13.37 -5.36
CA PRO A 301 1.41 12.07 -4.80
C PRO A 301 2.11 11.16 -5.82
N ALA A 302 1.62 11.16 -7.06
CA ALA A 302 2.18 10.40 -8.16
C ALA A 302 3.58 10.91 -8.54
N LEU A 303 3.77 12.24 -8.54
CA LEU A 303 5.06 12.84 -8.86
C LEU A 303 6.09 12.66 -7.74
N TYR A 304 5.67 12.63 -6.48
CA TYR A 304 6.54 12.29 -5.35
C TYR A 304 7.04 10.85 -5.46
N GLU A 305 6.16 9.89 -5.78
CA GLU A 305 6.57 8.51 -6.04
C GLU A 305 7.53 8.42 -7.23
N LYS A 306 7.23 9.12 -8.34
CA LYS A 306 8.11 9.19 -9.51
C LYS A 306 9.49 9.75 -9.18
N ALA A 307 9.54 10.88 -8.47
CA ALA A 307 10.80 11.51 -8.06
C ALA A 307 11.59 10.62 -7.10
N PHE A 308 10.90 9.92 -6.20
CA PHE A 308 11.54 8.98 -5.28
C PHE A 308 12.14 7.79 -6.03
N ALA A 309 11.42 7.20 -6.98
CA ALA A 309 11.94 6.13 -7.83
C ALA A 309 13.17 6.60 -8.63
N ALA A 310 13.09 7.76 -9.28
CA ALA A 310 14.22 8.34 -10.02
C ALA A 310 15.45 8.57 -9.12
N TRP A 311 15.23 9.04 -7.89
CA TRP A 311 16.28 9.22 -6.89
C TRP A 311 16.95 7.90 -6.49
N LEU A 312 16.15 6.87 -6.18
CA LEU A 312 16.64 5.55 -5.77
C LEU A 312 17.49 4.89 -6.85
N THR A 313 17.04 4.99 -8.11
CA THR A 313 17.66 4.27 -9.23
C THR A 313 18.74 5.09 -9.95
N ASP A 314 19.00 6.32 -9.51
CA ASP A 314 19.81 7.31 -10.25
C ASP A 314 19.40 7.39 -11.73
N CYS A 315 18.08 7.49 -11.97
CA CYS A 315 17.54 7.43 -13.32
C CYS A 315 17.86 8.73 -14.08
N GLY A 316 18.56 8.61 -15.21
CA GLY A 316 18.85 9.74 -16.10
C GLY A 316 17.69 10.14 -17.03
N THR A 317 16.55 9.42 -17.00
CA THR A 317 15.37 9.72 -17.83
C THR A 317 14.17 10.14 -17.00
N GLN A 318 13.10 10.58 -17.67
CA GLN A 318 11.83 10.94 -17.02
C GLN A 318 10.92 9.73 -16.81
N HIS A 319 11.39 8.51 -17.10
CA HIS A 319 10.62 7.27 -16.98
C HIS A 319 11.31 6.27 -16.03
N PRO A 320 11.50 6.63 -14.75
CA PRO A 320 12.10 5.72 -13.78
C PRO A 320 11.22 4.49 -13.55
N ASP A 321 11.85 3.36 -13.22
CA ASP A 321 11.14 2.14 -12.83
C ASP A 321 10.51 2.29 -11.44
N LEU A 322 9.19 2.50 -11.41
CA LEU A 322 8.46 2.72 -10.15
C LEU A 322 8.36 1.45 -9.30
N THR A 323 8.56 0.26 -9.89
CA THR A 323 8.55 -1.00 -9.13
C THR A 323 9.73 -1.10 -8.17
N GLN A 324 10.80 -0.34 -8.38
CA GLN A 324 11.98 -0.26 -7.50
C GLN A 324 11.67 0.40 -6.14
N THR A 325 10.46 0.92 -5.94
CA THR A 325 9.98 1.41 -4.64
C THR A 325 9.29 0.33 -3.81
N CYS A 326 9.20 -0.92 -4.30
CA CYS A 326 8.54 -2.01 -3.58
C CYS A 326 9.21 -2.26 -2.23
N TYR A 327 8.39 -2.40 -1.17
CA TYR A 327 8.75 -2.70 0.22
C TYR A 327 9.89 -1.87 0.84
N GLY A 328 9.71 -1.40 2.07
CA GLY A 328 10.74 -0.55 2.68
C GLY A 328 10.45 -0.13 4.10
N ASP A 329 11.11 0.95 4.52
CA ASP A 329 11.03 1.44 5.90
C ASP A 329 10.21 2.73 5.97
N PRO A 330 8.98 2.68 6.52
CA PRO A 330 8.12 3.86 6.58
C PRO A 330 8.68 4.97 7.46
N ILE A 331 9.44 4.64 8.50
CA ILE A 331 9.98 5.65 9.43
C ILE A 331 11.18 6.33 8.80
N LYS A 332 12.03 5.57 8.11
CA LYS A 332 13.11 6.13 7.31
C LYS A 332 12.59 7.07 6.23
N ALA A 333 11.52 6.69 5.53
CA ALA A 333 10.89 7.53 4.51
C ALA A 333 10.47 8.91 5.06
N LEU A 334 9.95 8.97 6.29
CA LEU A 334 9.65 10.25 6.93
C LEU A 334 10.90 11.16 6.98
N GLY A 335 12.04 10.60 7.35
CA GLY A 335 13.32 11.31 7.35
C GLY A 335 13.82 11.66 5.95
N GLN A 336 13.64 10.78 4.96
CA GLN A 336 14.07 11.01 3.58
C GLN A 336 13.26 12.13 2.91
N LEU A 337 11.96 12.25 3.24
CA LEU A 337 11.06 13.27 2.72
C LEU A 337 11.22 14.64 3.42
N THR A 338 11.57 14.66 4.70
CA THR A 338 11.58 15.90 5.51
C THR A 338 12.98 16.40 5.88
N GLY A 339 14.00 15.56 5.71
CA GLY A 339 15.35 15.81 6.22
C GLY A 339 15.51 15.60 7.73
N LYS A 340 14.43 15.42 8.49
CA LYS A 340 14.42 15.23 9.95
C LYS A 340 15.01 13.88 10.38
N THR A 341 15.24 13.70 11.68
CA THR A 341 15.83 12.45 12.22
C THR A 341 14.73 11.42 12.48
N PRO A 342 14.77 10.24 11.83
CA PRO A 342 13.82 9.17 12.11
C PRO A 342 14.13 8.52 13.47
N LEU A 343 13.12 8.41 14.32
CA LEU A 343 13.19 7.78 15.64
C LEU A 343 12.20 6.61 15.69
N TYR A 344 12.68 5.46 16.18
CA TYR A 344 11.96 4.19 16.15
C TYR A 344 11.48 3.79 17.55
N PHE A 345 10.29 3.21 17.62
CA PHE A 345 9.67 2.72 18.84
C PHE A 345 9.02 1.37 18.56
N LEU A 346 9.70 0.29 18.93
CA LEU A 346 9.21 -1.08 18.82
C LEU A 346 8.13 -1.35 19.87
N THR A 347 7.04 -1.98 19.44
CA THR A 347 5.89 -2.28 20.33
C THR A 347 6.23 -3.34 21.36
N ALA A 348 7.12 -4.29 21.02
CA ALA A 348 7.57 -5.35 21.92
C ALA A 348 8.23 -4.83 23.21
N HIS A 349 8.82 -3.63 23.17
CA HIS A 349 9.51 -3.02 24.31
C HIS A 349 8.61 -2.13 25.17
N ARG A 350 7.33 -1.98 24.80
CA ARG A 350 6.44 -0.95 25.35
C ARG A 350 5.10 -1.51 25.78
N THR A 351 4.51 -0.87 26.79
CA THR A 351 3.11 -1.11 27.14
C THR A 351 2.18 -0.31 26.23
N SER A 352 0.89 -0.65 26.23
CA SER A 352 -0.12 0.12 25.49
C SER A 352 -0.21 1.58 25.95
N GLN A 353 0.08 1.84 27.23
CA GLN A 353 0.08 3.20 27.79
C GLN A 353 1.31 3.99 27.34
N ASP A 354 2.47 3.36 27.25
CA ASP A 354 3.70 3.98 26.74
C ASP A 354 3.52 4.40 25.28
N LEU A 355 2.99 3.50 24.44
CA LEU A 355 2.70 3.77 23.03
C LEU A 355 1.74 4.96 22.85
N LEU A 356 0.68 5.04 23.66
CA LEU A 356 -0.21 6.19 23.64
C LEU A 356 0.50 7.47 24.12
N GLY A 357 1.24 7.38 25.23
CA GLY A 357 2.00 8.51 25.77
C GLY A 357 2.94 9.10 24.73
N LEU A 358 3.62 8.24 23.97
CA LEU A 358 4.49 8.63 22.88
C LEU A 358 3.73 9.42 21.80
N VAL A 359 2.61 8.90 21.29
CA VAL A 359 1.79 9.63 20.31
C VAL A 359 1.32 10.98 20.87
N ARG A 360 0.89 11.02 22.13
CA ARG A 360 0.42 12.24 22.80
C ARG A 360 1.50 13.32 22.89
N THR A 361 2.75 12.95 23.15
CA THR A 361 3.87 13.92 23.22
C THR A 361 4.21 14.54 21.86
N HIS A 362 3.74 13.93 20.77
CA HIS A 362 3.88 14.42 19.40
C HIS A 362 2.58 14.98 18.80
N CYS A 363 1.57 15.22 19.64
CA CYS A 363 0.29 15.78 19.23
C CYS A 363 -0.01 17.16 19.83
N VAL A 364 -0.76 17.97 19.08
CA VAL A 364 -1.45 19.17 19.56
C VAL A 364 -2.92 19.03 19.15
N ASN A 365 -3.85 19.27 20.07
CA ASN A 365 -5.29 19.12 19.82
C ASN A 365 -5.66 17.78 19.18
N LEU A 366 -5.16 16.68 19.77
CA LEU A 366 -5.42 15.29 19.33
C LEU A 366 -4.83 14.89 17.96
N ARG A 367 -4.13 15.81 17.28
CA ARG A 367 -3.51 15.64 15.96
C ARG A 367 -1.99 15.63 16.06
N THR A 368 -1.32 14.73 15.33
CA THR A 368 0.14 14.71 15.23
C THR A 368 0.68 15.98 14.55
N VAL A 369 1.74 16.56 15.12
CA VAL A 369 2.44 17.75 14.57
C VAL A 369 3.84 17.42 14.05
N PHE A 370 4.34 16.23 14.34
CA PHE A 370 5.47 15.62 13.66
C PHE A 370 4.95 14.43 12.86
N PRO A 371 5.48 14.17 11.66
CA PRO A 371 5.00 13.07 10.87
C PRO A 371 5.35 11.76 11.57
N MET A 372 4.35 10.87 11.67
CA MET A 372 4.46 9.58 12.34
C MET A 372 3.87 8.48 11.48
N ALA A 373 4.51 7.32 11.47
CA ALA A 373 4.02 6.13 10.79
C ALA A 373 4.19 4.91 11.69
N ALA A 374 3.42 3.86 11.41
CA ALA A 374 3.45 2.59 12.09
C ALA A 374 3.42 1.46 11.07
N TYR A 375 3.83 0.25 11.47
CA TYR A 375 3.78 -0.90 10.59
C TYR A 375 3.36 -2.17 11.33
N THR A 376 2.56 -2.99 10.65
CA THR A 376 2.05 -4.25 11.17
C THR A 376 3.13 -5.33 11.16
N HIS A 377 2.97 -6.34 12.03
CA HIS A 377 3.73 -7.57 11.90
C HIS A 377 3.44 -8.24 10.53
N PRO A 378 4.41 -8.96 9.93
CA PRO A 378 4.19 -9.67 8.67
C PRO A 378 3.31 -10.92 8.78
N THR A 379 2.78 -11.21 9.97
CA THR A 379 2.07 -12.42 10.40
C THR A 379 3.02 -13.54 10.86
N SER A 380 2.75 -14.12 12.04
CA SER A 380 3.52 -15.25 12.57
C SER A 380 2.59 -16.35 13.10
N GLY A 381 3.06 -17.60 13.11
CA GLY A 381 2.29 -18.74 13.66
C GLY A 381 1.91 -18.60 15.14
N ARG A 382 2.62 -17.76 15.90
CA ARG A 382 2.42 -17.49 17.34
C ARG A 382 1.94 -16.07 17.69
N GLY A 383 1.81 -15.19 16.69
CA GLY A 383 1.47 -13.78 16.88
C GLY A 383 0.16 -13.39 16.17
N ALA A 384 0.04 -12.10 15.84
CA ALA A 384 -1.16 -11.53 15.24
C ALA A 384 -1.52 -12.25 13.94
N ARG A 385 -2.82 -12.57 13.77
CA ARG A 385 -3.37 -13.19 12.57
C ARG A 385 -4.21 -12.16 11.82
N PHE A 386 -3.95 -12.01 10.53
CA PHE A 386 -4.66 -11.06 9.67
C PHE A 386 -5.73 -11.73 8.80
N ARG A 387 -5.79 -13.07 8.80
CA ARG A 387 -6.88 -13.81 8.15
C ARG A 387 -8.24 -13.34 8.67
N GLY A 388 -9.08 -12.83 7.77
CA GLY A 388 -10.38 -12.28 8.14
C GLY A 388 -10.26 -11.07 9.07
N CYS A 389 -9.24 -10.24 8.92
CA CYS A 389 -9.17 -8.91 9.53
C CYS A 389 -9.05 -7.88 8.40
N THR A 390 -9.59 -6.69 8.62
CA THR A 390 -9.50 -5.55 7.70
C THR A 390 -8.13 -4.84 7.75
N LEU A 391 -7.24 -5.26 8.66
CA LEU A 391 -5.82 -4.88 8.66
C LEU A 391 -5.03 -5.83 7.76
N VAL A 392 -3.94 -5.29 7.21
CA VAL A 392 -3.04 -6.02 6.32
C VAL A 392 -1.74 -6.32 7.04
N GLY A 393 -1.26 -7.56 6.96
CA GLY A 393 0.04 -7.95 7.48
C GLY A 393 1.18 -7.31 6.68
N ASN A 394 2.31 -7.03 7.31
CA ASN A 394 3.49 -6.41 6.70
C ASN A 394 3.21 -5.07 5.99
N MET A 395 2.37 -4.23 6.60
CA MET A 395 1.82 -3.03 5.97
C MET A 395 2.11 -1.78 6.79
N ALA A 396 2.39 -0.66 6.12
CA ALA A 396 2.60 0.63 6.77
C ALA A 396 1.29 1.41 6.88
N TYR A 397 1.16 2.20 7.95
CA TYR A 397 0.02 3.06 8.25
C TYR A 397 0.51 4.43 8.72
N SER A 398 -0.21 5.49 8.38
CA SER A 398 0.05 6.82 8.94
C SER A 398 -0.57 6.94 10.32
N VAL A 399 0.14 7.55 11.28
CA VAL A 399 -0.41 7.86 12.61
C VAL A 399 -0.85 9.33 12.60
N LEU A 400 -2.17 9.54 12.65
CA LEU A 400 -2.77 10.86 12.56
C LEU A 400 -2.96 11.53 13.92
N GLY A 401 -3.09 10.73 14.98
CA GLY A 401 -3.38 11.25 16.29
C GLY A 401 -3.86 10.19 17.27
N TRP A 402 -4.59 10.64 18.27
CA TRP A 402 -5.18 9.78 19.28
C TRP A 402 -6.57 10.27 19.66
N ALA A 403 -7.42 9.36 20.15
CA ALA A 403 -8.74 9.67 20.65
C ALA A 403 -9.01 8.93 21.96
N ALA A 404 -9.83 9.53 22.83
CA ALA A 404 -10.32 8.91 24.05
C ALA A 404 -11.77 9.39 24.30
N PRO A 405 -12.73 8.96 23.45
CA PRO A 405 -14.13 9.39 23.53
C PRO A 405 -14.82 8.88 24.81
N GLN A 406 -14.23 7.88 25.47
CA GLN A 406 -14.63 7.37 26.79
C GLN A 406 -13.37 7.31 27.67
N GLU A 407 -13.47 7.64 28.95
CA GLU A 407 -12.29 7.69 29.86
C GLU A 407 -11.52 6.36 29.92
N CYS A 408 -12.21 5.22 29.74
CA CYS A 408 -11.63 3.89 29.86
C CYS A 408 -11.06 3.30 28.56
N LYS A 409 -11.32 3.90 27.39
CA LYS A 409 -10.86 3.37 26.10
C LYS A 409 -10.08 4.41 25.32
N GLN A 410 -8.85 4.05 24.97
CA GLN A 410 -7.90 4.93 24.31
C GLN A 410 -7.52 4.34 22.96
N TYR A 411 -7.48 5.21 21.95
CA TYR A 411 -7.31 4.83 20.56
C TYR A 411 -6.18 5.61 19.93
N LEU A 412 -5.44 4.94 19.05
CA LEU A 412 -4.62 5.60 18.04
C LEU A 412 -5.46 5.77 16.78
N VAL A 413 -5.39 6.96 16.17
CA VAL A 413 -6.05 7.23 14.90
C VAL A 413 -5.05 7.02 13.78
N LEU A 414 -5.39 6.13 12.87
CA LEU A 414 -4.52 5.63 11.81
C LEU A 414 -5.16 5.85 10.44
N ARG A 415 -4.35 5.86 9.39
CA ARG A 415 -4.82 5.82 8.01
C ARG A 415 -4.17 4.68 7.23
N HIS A 416 -5.02 3.89 6.56
CA HIS A 416 -4.62 2.88 5.59
C HIS A 416 -4.11 3.55 4.30
N PRO A 417 -2.93 3.19 3.78
CA PRO A 417 -2.38 3.89 2.62
C PRO A 417 -3.07 3.58 1.29
N TRP A 418 -4.04 2.66 1.31
CA TRP A 418 -4.94 2.40 0.18
C TRP A 418 -6.06 3.43 0.10
N GLY A 419 -6.21 4.32 1.08
CA GLY A 419 -7.28 5.32 1.07
C GLY A 419 -8.68 4.72 1.18
N VAL A 420 -8.78 3.47 1.62
CA VAL A 420 -10.03 2.79 2.00
C VAL A 420 -9.74 1.90 3.19
N THR A 421 -10.71 1.78 4.07
CA THR A 421 -10.85 0.67 5.01
C THR A 421 -11.83 -0.29 4.33
N GLU A 422 -11.51 -1.59 4.28
CA GLU A 422 -12.37 -2.53 3.58
C GLU A 422 -13.80 -2.52 4.15
N ALA A 423 -14.80 -2.69 3.29
CA ALA A 423 -16.19 -2.70 3.70
C ALA A 423 -16.42 -3.83 4.72
N ASP A 424 -17.26 -3.56 5.74
CA ASP A 424 -17.63 -4.40 6.90
C ASP A 424 -18.20 -5.80 6.57
N ALA A 425 -18.06 -6.30 5.35
CA ALA A 425 -18.57 -7.60 4.93
C ALA A 425 -17.68 -8.74 5.47
N ALA A 426 -17.99 -9.13 6.72
CA ALA A 426 -17.82 -10.46 7.32
C ALA A 426 -16.64 -10.70 8.29
N ALA A 427 -15.77 -9.73 8.58
CA ALA A 427 -14.66 -9.99 9.49
C ALA A 427 -14.13 -8.73 10.23
N GLY A 428 -14.61 -8.52 11.46
CA GLY A 428 -14.21 -7.37 12.29
C GLY A 428 -12.89 -7.63 13.00
N CYS A 429 -11.91 -6.74 12.83
CA CYS A 429 -10.67 -6.81 13.61
C CYS A 429 -10.92 -6.32 15.04
N PRO A 430 -10.61 -7.11 16.09
CA PRO A 430 -10.84 -6.69 17.47
C PRO A 430 -10.15 -5.36 17.80
N GLY A 431 -10.88 -4.44 18.44
CA GLY A 431 -10.36 -3.13 18.84
C GLY A 431 -10.31 -2.08 17.72
N LEU A 432 -10.65 -2.43 16.48
CA LEU A 432 -10.77 -1.49 15.37
C LEU A 432 -12.15 -0.81 15.38
N VAL A 433 -12.15 0.51 15.19
CA VAL A 433 -13.33 1.35 15.02
C VAL A 433 -13.19 2.06 13.68
N ALA A 434 -13.96 1.61 12.69
CA ALA A 434 -13.91 2.15 11.32
C ALA A 434 -14.66 3.49 11.18
N ALA A 435 -15.69 3.73 12.00
CA ALA A 435 -16.45 4.96 12.01
C ALA A 435 -15.81 5.99 12.97
N VAL A 436 -14.92 6.83 12.44
CA VAL A 436 -14.33 7.96 13.16
C VAL A 436 -14.98 9.25 12.64
N ASP A 437 -15.83 9.86 13.45
CA ASP A 437 -16.52 11.13 13.14
C ASP A 437 -16.06 12.27 14.07
N GLU A 438 -16.56 13.48 13.82
CA GLU A 438 -16.25 14.67 14.63
C GLU A 438 -16.59 14.51 16.11
N GLY A 439 -17.61 13.72 16.45
CA GLY A 439 -17.98 13.42 17.82
C GLY A 439 -16.98 12.48 18.50
N PHE A 440 -16.39 11.55 17.74
CA PHE A 440 -15.38 10.60 18.22
C PHE A 440 -13.99 11.22 18.32
N TRP A 441 -13.56 11.92 17.27
CA TRP A 441 -12.27 12.58 17.16
C TRP A 441 -12.47 13.90 16.41
N PRO A 442 -12.52 15.06 17.10
CA PRO A 442 -12.84 16.34 16.48
C PRO A 442 -12.06 16.70 15.20
N PRO A 443 -10.76 16.36 15.07
CA PRO A 443 -10.04 16.52 13.80
C PRO A 443 -10.63 15.75 12.61
N ALA A 444 -11.55 14.80 12.82
CA ALA A 444 -12.24 14.07 11.77
C ALA A 444 -13.09 14.98 10.87
N GLY A 445 -13.52 16.15 11.34
CA GLY A 445 -14.15 17.16 10.46
C GLY A 445 -13.22 17.68 9.36
N LEU A 446 -11.91 17.44 9.53
CA LEU A 446 -10.86 17.77 8.57
C LEU A 446 -10.44 16.58 7.70
N VAL A 447 -10.95 15.37 7.98
CA VAL A 447 -10.53 14.15 7.28
C VAL A 447 -11.59 13.68 6.30
N ASP A 448 -11.14 13.11 5.19
CA ASP A 448 -12.04 12.25 4.43
C ASP A 448 -12.17 10.90 5.18
N CYS A 449 -13.36 10.30 5.16
CA CYS A 449 -13.66 9.05 5.87
C CYS A 449 -12.93 7.83 5.26
N ARG A 450 -11.86 8.05 4.48
CA ARG A 450 -11.32 7.16 3.44
C ARG A 450 -10.02 6.53 3.88
N GLY A 451 -10.16 5.41 4.57
CA GLY A 451 -9.05 4.67 5.14
C GLY A 451 -8.65 5.13 6.53
N VAL A 452 -9.32 6.13 7.10
CA VAL A 452 -9.10 6.55 8.49
C VAL A 452 -9.89 5.65 9.44
N PHE A 453 -9.24 5.14 10.46
CA PHE A 453 -9.85 4.33 11.51
C PHE A 453 -9.16 4.58 12.85
N ALA A 454 -9.82 4.18 13.93
CA ALA A 454 -9.27 4.18 15.27
C ALA A 454 -8.95 2.75 15.71
N MET A 455 -7.82 2.55 16.37
CA MET A 455 -7.38 1.26 16.90
C MET A 455 -7.16 1.38 18.40
N GLU A 456 -7.81 0.53 19.20
CA GLU A 456 -7.56 0.45 20.63
C GLU A 456 -6.07 0.19 20.89
N THR A 457 -5.47 0.89 21.84
CA THR A 457 -4.01 0.81 22.12
C THR A 457 -3.55 -0.60 22.51
N GLY A 458 -4.44 -1.41 23.10
CA GLY A 458 -4.22 -2.84 23.35
C GLY A 458 -4.04 -3.63 22.05
N ALA A 459 -5.01 -3.51 21.14
CA ALA A 459 -4.97 -4.16 19.83
C ALA A 459 -3.81 -3.63 18.97
N PHE A 460 -3.53 -2.32 19.00
CA PHE A 460 -2.37 -1.75 18.31
C PHE A 460 -1.07 -2.45 18.72
N ARG A 461 -0.85 -2.66 20.02
CA ARG A 461 0.34 -3.36 20.52
C ARG A 461 0.44 -4.81 20.03
N GLU A 462 -0.69 -5.47 19.80
CA GLU A 462 -0.75 -6.84 19.31
C GLU A 462 -0.47 -6.94 17.80
N TYR A 463 -1.07 -6.06 17.00
CA TYR A 463 -1.00 -6.12 15.53
C TYR A 463 0.21 -5.39 14.94
N PHE A 464 0.74 -4.35 15.61
CA PHE A 464 1.82 -3.52 15.11
C PHE A 464 3.16 -3.92 15.69
N ALA A 465 4.19 -3.98 14.84
CA ALA A 465 5.57 -4.32 15.22
C ALA A 465 6.34 -3.09 15.71
N GLY A 466 6.00 -1.92 15.20
CA GLY A 466 6.64 -0.67 15.60
C GLY A 466 5.94 0.56 15.03
N MET A 467 6.32 1.70 15.59
CA MET A 467 6.01 3.02 15.06
C MET A 467 7.23 3.93 15.15
N GLY A 468 7.13 5.11 14.55
CA GLY A 468 8.20 6.08 14.58
C GLY A 468 7.74 7.47 14.21
N VAL A 469 8.63 8.42 14.46
CA VAL A 469 8.44 9.86 14.21
C VAL A 469 9.68 10.41 13.55
N ALA A 470 9.54 11.38 12.65
CA ALA A 470 10.68 12.18 12.18
C ALA A 470 10.63 13.59 12.80
N LYS A 471 11.64 13.91 13.62
CA LYS A 471 11.74 15.20 14.32
C LYS A 471 13.11 15.86 14.18
#